data_AF-A0A1F6JS85-F1
#
_entry.id   AF-A0A1F6JS85-F1
#
_cell.length_a   1.000
_cell.length_b   1.000
_cell.length_c   1.000
_cell.angle_alpha   90.00
_cell.angle_beta   90.00
_cell.angle_gamma   90.00
#
_symmetry.space_group_name_H-M   'P 1'
#
loop_
_entity.id
_entity.type
_entity.pdbx_description
1 polymer ?
#
loop_
_entity_poly.entity_id
_entity_poly.type
_entity_poly.pdbx_seq_one_letter_code
_entity_poly.pdbx_strand_id
1 'polypeptide(L)'
;MRKVLNSHFFIISLIILAVSLLVFASQVSAVDNSASGQNVPPGLLKKQTYTTVWGKPASPGGALPFNRPSGTPPFGKGRLEEAKLRVCRLREKNIVNRSNQMIRHANRMVEVFDSIATRIQNYYLTRLVPQGKTLSNYNALVLDIQTNKNAIAPLLQAIQTDIANFKCDGNDPKGQLDQFKEDMHAVIAGLKAYKKSVRNLIVAVASIRGTGEGNATGSATQPSIEPTALPTLSQ
;
A
#
# COMPACT_ATOMS: atom_id res chain seq x y z
N MET A 1 -46.26 9.92 31.49
CA MET A 1 -46.22 10.27 30.04
C MET A 1 -44.77 10.29 29.51
N ARG A 2 -44.10 9.14 29.35
CA ARG A 2 -42.71 9.06 28.82
C ARG A 2 -42.48 7.92 27.80
N LYS A 3 -43.53 7.28 27.28
CA LYS A 3 -43.40 6.12 26.38
C LYS A 3 -43.47 6.45 24.87
N VAL A 4 -43.80 7.69 24.48
CA VAL A 4 -44.08 8.01 23.06
C VAL A 4 -42.84 8.51 22.31
N LEU A 5 -41.82 9.07 22.98
CA LEU A 5 -40.63 9.60 22.29
C LEU A 5 -39.63 8.54 21.79
N ASN A 6 -39.68 7.29 22.30
CA ASN A 6 -38.73 6.25 21.88
C ASN A 6 -39.09 5.58 20.55
N SER A 7 -40.34 5.67 20.11
CA SER A 7 -40.79 5.01 18.87
C SER A 7 -40.26 5.73 17.62
N HIS A 8 -40.25 7.07 17.63
CA HIS A 8 -39.78 7.85 16.49
C HIS A 8 -38.27 7.73 16.26
N PHE A 9 -37.47 7.61 17.32
CA PHE A 9 -36.03 7.38 17.17
C PHE A 9 -35.70 6.01 16.57
N PHE A 10 -36.49 4.98 16.90
CA PHE A 10 -36.29 3.64 16.35
C PHE A 10 -36.60 3.59 14.86
N ILE A 11 -37.69 4.26 14.42
CA ILE A 11 -38.08 4.32 13.00
C ILE A 11 -37.04 5.09 12.18
N ILE A 12 -36.55 6.23 12.68
CA ILE A 12 -35.53 7.02 11.97
C ILE A 12 -34.23 6.22 11.81
N SER A 13 -33.80 5.49 12.86
CA SER A 13 -32.59 4.65 12.77
C SER A 13 -32.74 3.52 11.76
N LEU A 14 -33.93 2.93 11.63
CA LEU A 14 -34.20 1.82 10.72
C LEU A 14 -34.23 2.28 9.25
N ILE A 15 -34.76 3.48 8.99
CA ILE A 15 -34.74 4.10 7.66
C ILE A 15 -33.31 4.43 7.23
N ILE A 16 -32.49 4.98 8.13
CA ILE A 16 -31.07 5.28 7.83
C ILE A 16 -30.29 4.00 7.51
N LEU A 17 -30.54 2.91 8.25
CA LEU A 17 -29.89 1.63 8.01
C LEU A 17 -30.32 0.99 6.68
N ALA A 18 -31.60 1.10 6.32
CA ALA A 18 -32.14 0.60 5.06
C ALA A 18 -31.61 1.37 3.84
N VAL A 19 -31.53 2.70 3.92
CA VAL A 19 -30.95 3.54 2.85
C VAL A 19 -29.45 3.26 2.70
N SER A 20 -28.74 3.04 3.81
CA SER A 20 -27.32 2.68 3.78
C SER A 20 -27.09 1.31 3.11
N LEU A 21 -27.93 0.31 3.41
CA LEU A 21 -27.87 -1.01 2.78
C LEU A 21 -28.19 -0.97 1.28
N LEU A 22 -29.14 -0.13 0.86
CA LEU A 22 -29.46 0.07 -0.56
C LEU A 22 -28.30 0.70 -1.35
N VAL A 23 -27.61 1.69 -0.77
CA VAL A 23 -26.41 2.29 -1.41
C VAL A 23 -25.25 1.28 -1.51
N PHE A 24 -25.09 0.39 -0.52
CA PHE A 24 -24.07 -0.66 -0.57
C PHE A 24 -24.42 -1.76 -1.59
N ALA A 25 -25.70 -2.11 -1.76
CA ALA A 25 -26.12 -3.10 -2.76
C ALA A 25 -25.94 -2.62 -4.21
N SER A 26 -25.96 -1.30 -4.45
CA SER A 26 -25.73 -0.74 -5.80
C SER A 26 -24.26 -0.76 -6.27
N GLN A 27 -23.30 -1.04 -5.39
CA GLN A 27 -21.87 -1.10 -5.74
C GLN A 27 -21.33 -2.52 -5.98
N VAL A 28 -22.19 -3.56 -5.87
CA VAL A 28 -21.77 -4.97 -5.98
C VAL A 28 -22.09 -5.60 -7.34
N SER A 29 -22.85 -4.93 -8.21
CA SER A 29 -23.26 -5.49 -9.51
C SER A 29 -22.59 -4.79 -10.69
N ALA A 30 -21.26 -4.92 -10.80
CA ALA A 30 -20.52 -4.65 -12.04
C ALA A 30 -19.15 -5.36 -12.02
N VAL A 31 -19.14 -6.69 -11.86
CA VAL A 31 -18.00 -7.53 -12.26
C VAL A 31 -18.54 -8.58 -13.21
N ASP A 32 -18.85 -8.16 -14.43
CA ASP A 32 -18.91 -9.05 -15.58
C ASP A 32 -18.19 -8.39 -16.75
N ASN A 33 -17.08 -9.06 -17.11
CA ASN A 33 -16.24 -8.97 -18.29
C ASN A 33 -16.59 -7.90 -19.35
N SER A 34 -15.75 -6.87 -19.42
CA SER A 34 -15.48 -6.17 -20.67
C SER A 34 -13.99 -5.91 -20.83
N ALA A 35 -13.52 -6.13 -22.05
CA ALA A 35 -12.14 -6.21 -22.45
C ALA A 35 -11.29 -4.98 -22.06
N SER A 36 -10.01 -5.25 -21.76
CA SER A 36 -8.84 -4.43 -22.11
C SER A 36 -9.11 -2.92 -22.28
N GLY A 37 -9.05 -2.17 -21.19
CA GLY A 37 -9.14 -0.71 -21.23
C GLY A 37 -8.50 -0.08 -19.99
N GLN A 38 -7.26 0.39 -20.15
CA GLN A 38 -6.52 1.19 -19.19
C GLN A 38 -7.38 2.30 -18.55
N ASN A 39 -7.61 2.17 -17.24
CA ASN A 39 -7.94 3.30 -16.38
C ASN A 39 -7.08 3.23 -15.12
N VAL A 40 -5.79 3.45 -15.34
CA VAL A 40 -4.85 3.83 -14.29
C VAL A 40 -5.24 5.25 -13.84
N PRO A 41 -5.37 5.55 -12.54
CA PRO A 41 -5.68 6.90 -12.07
C PRO A 41 -4.74 7.93 -12.70
N PRO A 42 -5.27 9.04 -13.26
CA PRO A 42 -4.47 10.02 -13.96
C PRO A 42 -3.62 10.79 -12.94
N GLY A 43 -2.32 10.49 -12.90
CA GLY A 43 -1.39 11.28 -12.08
C GLY A 43 -0.08 10.62 -11.63
N LEU A 44 0.26 9.40 -12.07
CA LEU A 44 1.44 8.72 -11.51
C LEU A 44 2.23 7.83 -12.48
N LEU A 45 2.40 8.27 -13.74
CA LEU A 45 3.30 7.61 -14.69
C LEU A 45 4.02 8.62 -15.59
N LYS A 46 5.08 9.24 -15.03
CA LYS A 46 6.25 9.62 -15.83
C LYS A 46 7.42 8.74 -15.38
N LYS A 47 7.78 7.85 -16.30
CA LYS A 47 9.01 7.04 -16.41
C LYS A 47 10.03 7.19 -15.28
N GLN A 48 10.30 6.06 -14.63
CA GLN A 48 11.66 5.77 -14.21
C GLN A 48 11.92 4.28 -14.43
N THR A 49 12.41 3.97 -15.62
CA THR A 49 13.12 2.72 -15.92
C THR A 49 14.35 2.66 -15.00
N TYR A 50 14.19 2.07 -13.82
CA TYR A 50 15.32 1.67 -12.99
C TYR A 50 15.89 0.37 -13.56
N THR A 51 16.90 0.50 -14.42
CA THR A 51 17.85 -0.57 -14.70
C THR A 51 18.64 -0.85 -13.43
N THR A 52 18.11 -1.72 -12.58
CA THR A 52 18.85 -2.27 -11.45
C THR A 52 19.88 -3.26 -11.99
N VAL A 53 21.08 -2.74 -12.26
CA VAL A 53 22.29 -3.55 -12.44
C VAL A 53 22.49 -4.34 -11.15
N TRP A 54 22.18 -5.63 -11.20
CA TRP A 54 22.49 -6.58 -10.14
C TRP A 54 24.02 -6.69 -10.03
N GLY A 55 24.59 -5.97 -9.06
CA GLY A 55 25.98 -6.11 -8.67
C GLY A 55 26.26 -7.54 -8.23
N LYS A 56 27.25 -8.17 -8.87
CA LYS A 56 27.87 -9.43 -8.42
C LYS A 56 28.24 -9.28 -6.93
N PRO A 57 27.81 -10.18 -6.03
CA PRO A 57 28.38 -10.21 -4.70
C PRO A 57 29.87 -10.58 -4.80
N ALA A 58 30.73 -9.71 -4.27
CA ALA A 58 32.14 -10.01 -4.07
C ALA A 58 32.23 -11.16 -3.06
N SER A 59 32.72 -12.30 -3.53
CA SER A 59 32.99 -13.48 -2.71
C SER A 59 34.29 -13.25 -1.94
N PRO A 60 34.31 -13.29 -0.59
CA PRO A 60 35.55 -13.28 0.16
C PRO A 60 36.26 -14.61 -0.05
N GLY A 61 37.48 -14.55 -0.57
CA GLY A 61 38.33 -15.71 -0.82
C GLY A 61 38.77 -16.37 0.48
N GLY A 62 38.21 -17.53 0.77
CA GLY A 62 38.78 -18.53 1.68
C GLY A 62 39.00 -19.81 0.89
N ALA A 63 40.22 -20.03 0.42
CA ALA A 63 40.60 -21.25 -0.29
C ALA A 63 40.73 -22.40 0.71
N LEU A 64 39.71 -23.25 0.79
CA LEU A 64 39.82 -24.57 1.42
C LEU A 64 40.31 -25.59 0.39
N PRO A 65 41.22 -26.51 0.75
CA PRO A 65 41.75 -27.52 -0.16
C PRO A 65 40.64 -28.53 -0.53
N PHE A 66 40.10 -28.38 -1.74
CA PHE A 66 39.15 -29.33 -2.32
C PHE A 66 39.92 -30.49 -2.93
N ASN A 67 40.02 -31.60 -2.20
CA ASN A 67 40.42 -32.89 -2.78
C ASN A 67 39.33 -33.30 -3.79
N ARG A 68 39.60 -33.07 -5.08
CA ARG A 68 38.72 -33.45 -6.19
C ARG A 68 38.94 -34.93 -6.49
N PRO A 69 37.99 -35.84 -6.21
CA PRO A 69 38.08 -37.20 -6.73
C PRO A 69 38.02 -37.12 -8.27
N SER A 70 39.11 -37.53 -8.92
CA SER A 70 39.24 -37.62 -10.37
C SER A 70 38.46 -38.83 -10.88
N GLY A 71 37.14 -38.70 -10.93
CA GLY A 71 36.26 -39.66 -11.56
C GLY A 71 35.10 -38.90 -12.16
N THR A 72 35.20 -38.57 -13.44
CA THR A 72 34.10 -37.97 -14.21
C THR A 72 32.98 -39.01 -14.23
N PRO A 73 31.89 -38.87 -13.46
CA PRO A 73 30.77 -39.79 -13.58
C PRO A 73 30.16 -39.55 -14.97
N PRO A 74 29.60 -40.57 -15.63
CA PRO A 74 28.86 -40.36 -16.87
C PRO A 74 27.70 -39.41 -16.57
N PHE A 75 27.82 -38.15 -17.02
CA PHE A 75 26.82 -37.11 -16.84
C PHE A 75 25.64 -37.38 -17.78
N GLY A 76 24.80 -38.34 -17.41
CA GLY A 76 23.55 -38.60 -18.11
C GLY A 76 22.64 -37.37 -18.02
N LYS A 77 22.07 -36.96 -19.17
CA LYS A 77 21.15 -35.80 -19.31
C LYS A 77 20.04 -35.78 -18.25
N GLY A 78 19.57 -36.92 -17.77
CA GLY A 78 18.57 -37.03 -16.71
C GLY A 78 18.97 -36.44 -15.34
N ARG A 79 20.23 -36.59 -14.91
CA ARG A 79 20.70 -36.02 -13.61
C ARG A 79 20.77 -34.49 -13.64
N LEU A 80 21.04 -33.91 -14.81
CA LEU A 80 21.06 -32.46 -15.00
C LEU A 80 19.65 -31.86 -14.92
N GLU A 81 18.66 -32.51 -15.53
CA GLU A 81 17.27 -32.06 -15.49
C GLU A 81 16.65 -32.17 -14.09
N GLU A 82 16.94 -33.25 -13.34
CA GLU A 82 16.51 -33.36 -11.94
C GLU A 82 17.16 -32.28 -11.04
N ALA A 83 18.44 -32.01 -11.23
CA ALA A 83 19.14 -30.96 -10.49
C ALA A 83 18.57 -29.56 -10.80
N LYS A 84 18.27 -29.26 -12.07
CA LYS A 84 17.61 -28.01 -12.47
C LYS A 84 16.23 -27.87 -11.83
N LEU A 85 15.43 -28.93 -11.85
CA LEU A 85 14.10 -28.95 -11.24
C LEU A 85 14.17 -28.72 -9.73
N ARG A 86 15.13 -29.33 -9.03
CA ARG A 86 15.38 -29.11 -7.60
C ARG A 86 15.74 -27.65 -7.30
N VAL A 87 16.63 -27.06 -8.10
CA VAL A 87 17.01 -25.64 -7.97
C VAL A 87 15.81 -24.73 -8.21
N CYS A 88 14.97 -25.06 -9.20
CA CYS A 88 13.77 -24.28 -9.48
C CYS A 88 12.79 -24.32 -8.31
N ARG A 89 12.43 -25.50 -7.81
CA ARG A 89 11.52 -25.65 -6.66
C ARG A 89 12.01 -24.90 -5.41
N LEU A 90 13.33 -24.89 -5.17
CA LEU A 90 13.93 -24.09 -4.09
C LEU A 90 13.73 -22.58 -4.31
N ARG A 91 13.91 -22.11 -5.55
CA ARG A 91 13.65 -20.71 -5.92
C ARG A 91 12.18 -20.35 -5.78
N GLU A 92 11.27 -21.19 -6.26
CA GLU A 92 9.81 -21.03 -6.09
C GLU A 92 9.45 -20.88 -4.63
N LYS A 93 9.90 -21.80 -3.77
CA LYS A 93 9.66 -21.72 -2.33
C LYS A 93 10.18 -20.41 -1.73
N ASN A 94 11.38 -19.97 -2.12
CA ASN A 94 11.97 -18.72 -1.64
C ASN A 94 11.17 -17.49 -2.09
N ILE A 95 10.71 -17.47 -3.34
CA ILE A 95 9.87 -16.40 -3.90
C ILE A 95 8.56 -16.35 -3.13
N VAL A 96 7.83 -17.46 -3.04
CA VAL A 96 6.55 -17.56 -2.32
C VAL A 96 6.70 -17.10 -0.87
N ASN A 97 7.74 -17.55 -0.17
CA ASN A 97 7.99 -17.13 1.21
C ASN A 97 8.23 -15.62 1.34
N ARG A 98 9.06 -15.05 0.46
CA ARG A 98 9.34 -13.62 0.45
C ARG A 98 8.08 -12.81 0.14
N SER A 99 7.30 -13.26 -0.84
CA SER A 99 6.05 -12.62 -1.24
C SER A 99 5.02 -12.64 -0.12
N ASN A 100 4.86 -13.77 0.57
CA ASN A 100 4.00 -13.89 1.75
C ASN A 100 4.44 -12.96 2.90
N GLN A 101 5.76 -12.80 3.10
CA GLN A 101 6.26 -11.82 4.07
C GLN A 101 5.89 -10.38 3.68
N MET A 102 5.98 -10.04 2.40
CA MET A 102 5.61 -8.72 1.90
C MET A 102 4.12 -8.43 2.06
N ILE A 103 3.23 -9.39 1.76
CA ILE A 103 1.79 -9.26 1.99
C ILE A 103 1.50 -9.07 3.48
N ARG A 104 2.08 -9.89 4.36
CA ARG A 104 1.90 -9.74 5.82
C ARG A 104 2.35 -8.38 6.31
N HIS A 105 3.46 -7.87 5.78
CA HIS A 105 3.94 -6.53 6.11
C HIS A 105 2.97 -5.44 5.65
N ALA A 106 2.44 -5.55 4.42
CA ALA A 106 1.46 -4.61 3.90
C ALA A 106 0.17 -4.59 4.74
N ASN A 107 -0.37 -5.76 5.12
CA ASN A 107 -1.53 -5.87 5.99
C ASN A 107 -1.29 -5.20 7.36
N ARG A 108 -0.15 -5.47 8.00
CA ARG A 108 0.22 -4.80 9.26
C ARG A 108 0.28 -3.29 9.10
N MET A 109 0.77 -2.78 7.96
CA MET A 109 0.80 -1.34 7.70
C MET A 109 -0.60 -0.75 7.58
N VAL A 110 -1.53 -1.43 6.90
CA VAL A 110 -2.94 -1.03 6.84
C VAL A 110 -3.54 -0.96 8.25
N GLU A 111 -3.34 -1.98 9.07
CA GLU A 111 -3.84 -2.03 10.47
C GLU A 111 -3.29 -0.88 11.32
N VAL A 112 -1.99 -0.60 11.22
CA VAL A 112 -1.35 0.50 11.96
C VAL A 112 -1.93 1.85 11.54
N PHE A 113 -2.08 2.10 10.24
CA PHE A 113 -2.66 3.34 9.74
C PHE A 113 -4.12 3.50 10.16
N ASP A 114 -4.89 2.41 10.16
CA ASP A 114 -6.28 2.41 10.61
C ASP A 114 -6.39 2.74 12.09
N SER A 115 -5.59 2.08 12.93
CA SER A 115 -5.54 2.37 14.37
C SER A 115 -5.22 3.83 14.67
N ILE A 116 -4.27 4.42 13.94
CA ILE A 116 -3.92 5.83 14.09
C ILE A 116 -5.10 6.72 13.65
N ALA A 117 -5.69 6.45 12.49
CA ALA A 117 -6.83 7.22 11.99
C ALA A 117 -7.98 7.20 12.98
N THR A 118 -8.36 6.03 13.50
CA THR A 118 -9.41 5.87 14.50
C THR A 118 -9.12 6.65 15.78
N ARG A 119 -7.89 6.59 16.31
CA ARG A 119 -7.52 7.35 17.52
C ARG A 119 -7.67 8.86 17.32
N ILE A 120 -7.27 9.38 16.16
CA ILE A 120 -7.36 10.80 15.85
C ILE A 120 -8.81 11.24 15.64
N GLN A 121 -9.60 10.44 14.92
CA GLN A 121 -11.05 10.69 14.76
C GLN A 121 -11.76 10.70 16.12
N ASN A 122 -11.49 9.70 16.98
CA ASN A 122 -12.04 9.64 18.33
C ASN A 122 -11.63 10.85 19.18
N TYR A 123 -10.36 11.25 19.14
CA TYR A 123 -9.90 12.45 19.85
C TYR A 123 -10.62 13.71 19.36
N TYR A 124 -10.72 13.91 18.04
CA TYR A 124 -11.45 15.04 17.46
C TYR A 124 -12.91 15.08 17.93
N LEU A 125 -13.65 13.98 17.78
CA LEU A 125 -15.07 13.91 18.10
C LEU A 125 -15.36 14.02 19.60
N THR A 126 -14.51 13.44 20.46
CA THR A 126 -14.77 13.36 21.91
C THR A 126 -14.14 14.49 22.71
N ARG A 127 -13.10 15.15 22.20
CA ARG A 127 -12.38 16.21 22.92
C ARG A 127 -12.51 17.57 22.29
N LEU A 128 -12.36 17.68 20.97
CA LEU A 128 -12.31 19.00 20.30
C LEU A 128 -13.71 19.53 19.96
N VAL A 129 -14.59 18.68 19.40
CA VAL A 129 -15.95 19.08 19.05
C VAL A 129 -16.74 19.59 20.27
N PRO A 130 -16.71 18.95 21.45
CA PRO A 130 -17.39 19.49 22.64
C PRO A 130 -16.81 20.81 23.15
N GLN A 131 -15.56 21.13 22.81
CA GLN A 131 -14.93 22.43 23.11
C GLN A 131 -15.29 23.51 22.07
N GLY A 132 -16.14 23.21 21.09
CA GLY A 132 -16.46 24.11 20.00
C GLY A 132 -15.37 24.22 18.93
N LYS A 133 -14.30 23.42 19.03
CA LYS A 133 -13.20 23.40 18.05
C LYS A 133 -13.57 22.45 16.91
N THR A 134 -14.02 22.99 15.78
CA THR A 134 -14.47 22.22 14.62
C THR A 134 -13.56 22.42 13.40
N LEU A 135 -13.44 21.37 12.59
CA LEU A 135 -12.74 21.38 11.30
C LEU A 135 -13.76 21.40 10.16
N SER A 136 -13.76 22.45 9.35
CA SER A 136 -14.68 22.61 8.22
C SER A 136 -14.52 21.52 7.15
N ASN A 137 -13.31 21.00 6.96
CA ASN A 137 -12.97 19.96 5.97
C ASN A 137 -12.85 18.54 6.57
N TYR A 138 -13.32 18.31 7.81
CA TYR A 138 -13.17 17.01 8.48
C TYR A 138 -13.72 15.84 7.66
N ASN A 139 -14.95 15.97 7.14
CA ASN A 139 -15.61 14.90 6.38
C ASN A 139 -14.83 14.53 5.11
N ALA A 140 -14.25 15.53 4.43
CA ALA A 140 -13.42 15.30 3.26
C ALA A 140 -12.13 14.55 3.60
N LEU A 141 -11.49 14.87 4.74
CA LEU A 141 -10.29 14.17 5.21
C LEU A 141 -10.58 12.70 5.58
N VAL A 142 -11.71 12.43 6.25
CA VAL A 142 -12.14 11.07 6.58
C VAL A 142 -12.49 10.27 5.32
N LEU A 143 -13.16 10.90 4.36
CA LEU A 143 -13.47 10.28 3.07
C LEU A 143 -12.21 9.92 2.29
N ASP A 144 -11.22 10.80 2.25
CA ASP A 144 -9.93 10.55 1.58
C ASP A 144 -9.17 9.37 2.22
N ILE A 145 -9.19 9.27 3.55
CA ILE A 145 -8.66 8.11 4.30
C ILE A 145 -9.36 6.82 3.87
N GLN A 146 -10.70 6.82 3.83
CA GLN A 146 -11.47 5.63 3.48
C GLN A 146 -11.24 5.19 2.02
N THR A 147 -11.21 6.15 1.09
CA THR A 147 -10.94 5.92 -0.33
C THR A 147 -9.57 5.25 -0.51
N ASN A 148 -8.52 5.82 0.09
CA ASN A 148 -7.17 5.27 -0.04
C ASN A 148 -6.99 3.94 0.69
N LYS A 149 -7.68 3.71 1.81
CA LYS A 149 -7.73 2.40 2.48
C LYS A 149 -8.36 1.34 1.56
N ASN A 150 -9.52 1.64 0.98
CA ASN A 150 -10.26 0.72 0.13
C ASN A 150 -9.52 0.38 -1.17
N ALA A 151 -8.71 1.30 -1.69
CA ALA A 151 -7.91 1.06 -2.89
C ALA A 151 -6.82 -0.02 -2.72
N ILE A 152 -6.40 -0.33 -1.47
CA ILE A 152 -5.33 -1.30 -1.21
C ILE A 152 -5.82 -2.75 -1.28
N ALA A 153 -7.06 -3.01 -0.86
CA ALA A 153 -7.62 -4.36 -0.81
C ALA A 153 -7.56 -5.13 -2.15
N PRO A 154 -8.01 -4.58 -3.29
CA PRO A 154 -7.94 -5.29 -4.57
C PRO A 154 -6.49 -5.55 -5.02
N LEU A 155 -5.56 -4.63 -4.70
CA LEU A 155 -4.14 -4.81 -5.03
C LEU A 155 -3.53 -5.98 -4.24
N LEU A 156 -3.87 -6.12 -2.96
CA LEU A 156 -3.41 -7.26 -2.17
C LEU A 156 -3.98 -8.59 -2.66
N GLN A 157 -5.21 -8.58 -3.15
CA GLN A 157 -5.84 -9.78 -3.74
C GLN A 157 -5.17 -10.18 -5.07
N ALA A 158 -4.81 -9.22 -5.92
CA ALA A 158 -4.09 -9.48 -7.16
C ALA A 158 -2.74 -10.18 -6.88
N ILE A 159 -1.97 -9.66 -5.92
CA ILE A 159 -0.68 -10.24 -5.52
C ILE A 159 -0.83 -11.65 -4.96
N GLN A 160 -1.88 -11.92 -4.17
CA GLN A 160 -2.14 -13.28 -3.68
C GLN A 160 -2.39 -14.25 -4.84
N THR A 161 -3.09 -13.78 -5.87
CA THR A 161 -3.35 -14.54 -7.10
C THR A 161 -2.06 -14.80 -7.87
N ASP A 162 -1.20 -13.79 -8.03
CA ASP A 162 0.11 -13.93 -8.69
C ASP A 162 1.00 -14.98 -8.02
N ILE A 163 1.07 -14.96 -6.69
CA ILE A 163 1.86 -15.94 -5.92
C ILE A 163 1.32 -17.35 -6.09
N ALA A 164 -0.01 -17.51 -6.07
CA ALA A 164 -0.64 -18.82 -6.25
C ALA A 164 -0.34 -19.41 -7.64
N ASN A 165 -0.29 -18.55 -8.65
CA ASN A 165 -0.05 -18.92 -10.04
C ASN A 165 1.44 -19.12 -10.38
N PHE A 166 2.35 -18.61 -9.53
CA PHE A 166 3.79 -18.75 -9.77
C PHE A 166 4.20 -20.22 -9.73
N LYS A 167 4.70 -20.74 -10.87
CA LYS A 167 5.11 -22.15 -11.02
C LYS A 167 6.41 -22.24 -11.80
N CYS A 168 7.35 -22.99 -11.26
CA CYS A 168 8.69 -23.12 -11.84
C CYS A 168 8.75 -23.89 -13.17
N ASP A 169 7.78 -24.77 -13.38
CA ASP A 169 7.52 -25.54 -14.60
C ASP A 169 6.43 -24.89 -15.48
N GLY A 170 6.02 -23.66 -15.16
CA GLY A 170 5.08 -22.89 -15.97
C GLY A 170 5.69 -22.41 -17.29
N ASN A 171 4.82 -22.00 -18.21
CA ASN A 171 5.24 -21.52 -19.53
C ASN A 171 5.99 -20.18 -19.48
N ASP A 172 5.73 -19.34 -18.47
CA ASP A 172 6.39 -18.04 -18.30
C ASP A 172 6.58 -17.63 -16.82
N PRO A 173 7.50 -18.29 -16.09
CA PRO A 173 7.78 -17.94 -14.69
C PRO A 173 8.41 -16.55 -14.53
N LYS A 174 9.04 -16.01 -15.59
CA LYS A 174 9.66 -14.69 -15.55
C LYS A 174 8.59 -13.60 -15.61
N GLY A 175 7.65 -13.69 -16.55
CA GLY A 175 6.54 -12.76 -16.66
C GLY A 175 5.67 -12.74 -15.40
N GLN A 176 5.39 -13.90 -14.81
CA GLN A 176 4.67 -13.99 -13.52
C GLN A 176 5.39 -13.25 -12.39
N LEU A 177 6.73 -13.36 -12.33
CA LEU A 177 7.53 -12.65 -11.33
C LEU A 177 7.57 -11.14 -11.57
N ASP A 178 7.60 -10.72 -12.83
CA ASP A 178 7.59 -9.30 -13.20
C ASP A 178 6.21 -8.68 -12.89
N GLN A 179 5.11 -9.39 -13.17
CA GLN A 179 3.75 -8.98 -12.76
C GLN A 179 3.65 -8.80 -11.24
N PHE A 180 4.12 -9.79 -10.47
CA PHE A 180 4.14 -9.71 -9.00
C PHE A 180 4.87 -8.46 -8.50
N LYS A 181 5.98 -8.05 -9.14
CA LYS A 181 6.72 -6.84 -8.76
C LYS A 181 5.90 -5.59 -9.06
N GLU A 182 5.28 -5.51 -10.23
CA GLU A 182 4.43 -4.39 -10.64
C GLU A 182 3.27 -4.20 -9.65
N ASP A 183 2.59 -5.30 -9.30
CA ASP A 183 1.48 -5.27 -8.34
C ASP A 183 1.97 -4.86 -6.93
N MET A 184 3.13 -5.36 -6.49
CA MET A 184 3.73 -4.92 -5.22
C MET A 184 4.10 -3.42 -5.24
N HIS A 185 4.55 -2.88 -6.37
CA HIS A 185 4.78 -1.44 -6.51
C HIS A 185 3.47 -0.65 -6.39
N ALA A 186 2.37 -1.15 -6.95
CA ALA A 186 1.05 -0.56 -6.77
C ALA A 186 0.62 -0.57 -5.29
N VAL A 187 0.81 -1.68 -4.56
CA VAL A 187 0.53 -1.73 -3.11
C VAL A 187 1.36 -0.72 -2.34
N ILE A 188 2.65 -0.59 -2.65
CA ILE A 188 3.53 0.42 -2.00
C ILE A 188 3.01 1.83 -2.25
N ALA A 189 2.57 2.14 -3.48
CA ALA A 189 1.98 3.43 -3.82
C ALA A 189 0.67 3.68 -3.04
N GLY A 190 -0.22 2.69 -2.99
CA GLY A 190 -1.47 2.76 -2.23
C GLY A 190 -1.24 2.99 -0.73
N LEU A 191 -0.29 2.26 -0.12
CA LEU A 191 0.10 2.45 1.28
C LEU A 191 0.67 3.85 1.55
N LYS A 192 1.45 4.43 0.62
CA LYS A 192 1.96 5.80 0.74
C LYS A 192 0.83 6.83 0.67
N ALA A 193 -0.13 6.64 -0.24
CA ALA A 193 -1.29 7.50 -0.35
C ALA A 193 -2.13 7.45 0.94
N TYR A 194 -2.42 6.25 1.44
CA TYR A 194 -3.15 6.07 2.69
C TYR A 194 -2.45 6.72 3.89
N LYS A 195 -1.12 6.50 4.03
CA LYS A 195 -0.31 7.18 5.06
C LYS A 195 -0.40 8.70 4.97
N LYS A 196 -0.39 9.25 3.75
CA LYS A 196 -0.49 10.70 3.51
C LYS A 196 -1.84 11.23 3.98
N SER A 197 -2.94 10.57 3.64
CA SER A 197 -4.29 10.96 4.08
C SER A 197 -4.42 10.95 5.60
N VAL A 198 -3.89 9.92 6.27
CA VAL A 198 -3.85 9.85 7.74
C VAL A 198 -3.04 11.00 8.33
N ARG A 199 -1.88 11.33 7.72
CA ARG A 199 -1.06 12.47 8.15
C ARG A 199 -1.78 13.81 7.97
N ASN A 200 -2.51 13.98 6.87
CA ASN A 200 -3.27 15.20 6.62
C ASN A 200 -4.34 15.42 7.70
N LEU A 201 -5.04 14.35 8.11
CA LEU A 201 -5.98 14.43 9.22
C LEU A 201 -5.29 14.80 10.54
N ILE A 202 -4.14 14.19 10.87
CA ILE A 202 -3.37 14.51 12.07
C ILE A 202 -2.99 16.00 12.10
N VAL A 203 -2.47 16.52 10.98
CA VAL A 203 -2.03 17.92 10.88
C VAL A 203 -3.21 18.87 11.01
N ALA A 204 -4.34 18.57 10.38
CA ALA A 204 -5.56 19.39 10.50
C ALA A 204 -6.11 19.39 11.94
N VAL A 205 -6.16 18.23 12.59
CA VAL A 205 -6.60 18.13 13.99
C VAL A 205 -5.64 18.84 14.94
N ALA A 206 -4.33 18.78 14.67
CA ALA A 206 -3.33 19.47 15.47
C ALA A 206 -3.39 21.00 15.32
N SER A 207 -3.71 21.52 14.13
CA SER A 207 -3.74 22.97 13.89
C SER A 207 -4.85 23.67 14.66
N ILE A 208 -6.02 23.06 14.81
CA ILE A 208 -7.12 23.61 15.62
C ILE A 208 -6.92 23.45 17.13
N ARG A 209 -6.00 22.57 17.55
CA ARG A 209 -5.66 22.41 18.96
C ARG A 209 -4.96 23.67 19.49
N GLY A 210 -3.99 24.19 18.72
CA GLY A 210 -3.13 25.31 19.09
C GLY A 210 -3.76 26.70 18.98
N THR A 211 -4.92 26.85 18.34
CA THR A 211 -5.58 28.16 18.17
C THR A 211 -6.25 28.69 19.45
N GLY A 212 -6.29 27.91 20.53
CA GLY A 212 -6.99 28.26 21.78
C GLY A 212 -6.12 28.33 23.03
N GLU A 213 -4.82 28.06 22.93
CA GLU A 213 -3.86 28.22 24.04
C GLU A 213 -2.80 29.21 23.56
N GLY A 214 -2.63 30.31 24.29
CA GLY A 214 -1.74 31.42 23.93
C GLY A 214 -0.39 30.94 23.39
N ASN A 215 -0.14 31.28 22.13
CA ASN A 215 1.08 30.98 21.44
C ASN A 215 2.22 31.80 22.07
N ALA A 216 2.93 31.19 23.01
CA ALA A 216 4.26 31.65 23.40
C ALA A 216 5.15 31.53 22.16
N THR A 217 5.55 32.69 21.65
CA THR A 217 6.47 32.95 20.56
C THR A 217 7.68 32.00 20.56
N GLY A 218 7.58 30.92 19.78
CA GLY A 218 8.70 30.10 19.35
C GLY A 218 8.89 30.29 17.85
N SER A 219 9.50 31.41 17.48
CA SER A 219 9.88 31.74 16.10
C SER A 219 10.85 30.68 15.58
N ALA A 220 10.35 29.76 14.76
CA ALA A 220 11.17 28.94 13.88
C ALA A 220 11.07 29.55 12.49
N THR A 221 12.01 30.45 12.21
CA THR A 221 12.32 31.02 10.90
C THR A 221 12.36 29.91 9.85
N GLN A 222 11.41 29.94 8.93
CA GLN A 222 11.43 29.12 7.73
C GLN A 222 12.52 29.69 6.80
N PRO A 223 13.50 28.90 6.32
CA PRO A 223 14.42 29.36 5.30
C PRO A 223 13.64 29.55 4.00
N SER A 224 13.54 30.81 3.58
CA SER A 224 13.12 31.22 2.25
C SER A 224 14.16 30.71 1.26
N ILE A 225 13.80 29.74 0.44
CA ILE A 225 14.58 29.38 -0.74
C ILE A 225 14.03 30.22 -1.88
N GLU A 226 14.67 31.36 -2.08
CA GLU A 226 14.51 32.21 -3.24
C GLU A 226 15.04 31.48 -4.49
N PRO A 227 14.28 31.41 -5.61
CA PRO A 227 14.77 30.81 -6.83
C PRO A 227 15.78 31.74 -7.50
N THR A 228 17.06 31.38 -7.46
CA THR A 228 18.12 32.03 -8.25
C THR A 228 17.83 31.87 -9.73
N ALA A 229 17.60 33.00 -10.40
CA ALA A 229 17.42 33.09 -11.84
C ALA A 229 18.68 32.62 -12.60
N LEU A 230 18.43 31.87 -13.67
CA LEU A 230 19.40 31.34 -14.62
C LEU A 230 19.90 32.48 -15.54
N PRO A 231 21.22 32.73 -15.67
CA PRO A 231 21.72 33.73 -16.62
C PRO A 231 21.68 33.19 -18.04
N THR A 232 21.01 33.95 -18.92
CA THR A 232 21.04 33.80 -20.37
C THR A 232 22.44 34.11 -20.90
N LEU A 233 23.11 33.11 -21.49
CA LEU A 233 24.36 33.31 -22.22
C LEU A 233 24.04 33.61 -23.69
N SER A 234 24.27 34.84 -24.11
CA SER A 234 24.32 35.26 -25.51
C SER A 234 25.76 35.22 -26.01
N GLN A 235 26.05 34.36 -26.97
CA GLN A 235 26.97 34.60 -28.10
C GLN A 235 26.74 33.54 -29.18
#